data_AF-A0A832Q299-F1
#
_entry.id   AF-A0A832Q299-F1
#
_cell.length_a   1.000
_cell.length_b   1.000
_cell.length_c   1.000
_cell.angle_alpha   90.00
_cell.angle_beta   90.00
_cell.angle_gamma   90.00
#
_symmetry.space_group_name_H-M   'P 1'
#
loop_
_entity.id
_entity.type
_entity.pdbx_description
1 polymer ?
#
loop_
_entity_poly.entity_id
_entity_poly.type
_entity_poly.pdbx_seq_one_letter_code
_entity_poly.pdbx_strand_id
1 'polypeptide(L)'
;IVDSEDDSRKQTGEGGQWLTIIDDLFPVRIDRVTINDGQVHFRNFDAEPKIDVYLSQIEGYAQNLASRQAMTESPIARIELTALAMEESDLSLKAALDPRSERPTFDIDLRLLGLSVMQLDDFIRAYAPFDVEAGTLDIASELAARDGKLEGYVKPIVYGLDVFKWSEDIEKDEDNPLRALWEGLVGLVAELLQNQPHDQLASNIPITGDIGEPGTNVFVAVAGVLKNAFVEAYQANLENTISLFTNNDDEEAPELPTPLGEEPQ
;
A
#
# COMPACT_ATOMS: atom_id res chain seq x y z
N ILE A 1 10.76 3.64 -12.60
CA ILE A 1 11.00 2.27 -12.08
C ILE A 1 10.57 1.31 -13.17
N VAL A 2 11.41 0.33 -13.50
CA VAL A 2 11.09 -0.70 -14.49
C VAL A 2 11.07 -2.04 -13.77
N ASP A 3 9.94 -2.71 -13.80
CA ASP A 3 9.77 -4.10 -13.37
C ASP A 3 9.85 -5.03 -14.59
N SER A 4 10.36 -6.23 -14.39
CA SER A 4 10.66 -7.20 -15.45
C SER A 4 10.78 -8.60 -14.84
N GLU A 5 10.47 -9.66 -15.56
CA GLU A 5 10.77 -11.04 -15.09
C GLU A 5 12.29 -11.31 -15.09
N ASP A 6 13.03 -10.60 -15.94
CA ASP A 6 14.47 -10.69 -16.06
C ASP A 6 15.16 -9.69 -15.12
N ASP A 7 15.83 -10.21 -14.09
CA ASP A 7 16.57 -9.39 -13.11
C ASP A 7 17.59 -8.44 -13.74
N SER A 8 18.12 -8.74 -14.94
CA SER A 8 19.05 -7.85 -15.63
C SER A 8 18.39 -6.63 -16.28
N ARG A 9 17.06 -6.69 -16.46
CA ARG A 9 16.23 -5.62 -17.04
C ARG A 9 15.39 -4.88 -15.99
N LYS A 10 15.34 -5.37 -14.76
CA LYS A 10 14.77 -4.64 -13.61
C LYS A 10 15.59 -3.38 -13.31
N GLN A 11 14.91 -2.25 -13.21
CA GLN A 11 15.48 -0.99 -12.72
C GLN A 11 14.64 -0.45 -11.56
N THR A 12 14.97 -0.93 -10.37
CA THR A 12 14.38 -0.51 -9.09
C THR A 12 15.10 0.68 -8.46
N GLY A 13 16.28 1.06 -9.00
CA GLY A 13 17.18 2.05 -8.41
C GLY A 13 18.27 1.45 -7.50
N GLU A 14 18.24 0.13 -7.28
CA GLU A 14 19.09 -0.61 -6.33
C GLU A 14 20.55 -0.83 -6.79
N GLY A 15 20.91 -0.44 -8.02
CA GLY A 15 22.24 -0.66 -8.60
C GLY A 15 23.13 0.59 -8.72
N GLY A 16 22.70 1.72 -8.19
CA GLY A 16 23.38 2.99 -8.38
C GLY A 16 24.54 3.21 -7.41
N GLN A 17 25.78 2.98 -7.82
CA GLN A 17 26.99 3.44 -7.06
C GLN A 17 27.01 4.96 -6.81
N TRP A 18 26.10 5.72 -7.44
CA TRP A 18 25.95 7.16 -7.24
C TRP A 18 25.55 7.54 -5.81
N LEU A 19 24.79 6.70 -5.09
CA LEU A 19 24.48 6.95 -3.67
C LEU A 19 25.74 6.82 -2.81
N THR A 20 26.56 5.80 -3.05
CA THR A 20 27.86 5.61 -2.39
C THR A 20 28.82 6.74 -2.71
N ILE A 21 28.81 7.25 -3.95
CA ILE A 21 29.60 8.42 -4.35
C ILE A 21 29.14 9.67 -3.58
N ILE A 22 27.85 9.83 -3.30
CA ILE A 22 27.34 10.94 -2.48
C ILE A 22 27.74 10.80 -1.00
N ASP A 23 27.73 9.57 -0.47
CA ASP A 23 28.18 9.29 0.90
C ASP A 23 29.68 9.53 1.10
N ASP A 24 30.50 9.25 0.07
CA ASP A 24 31.95 9.49 0.05
C ASP A 24 32.32 10.95 -0.24
N LEU A 25 31.37 11.78 -0.69
CA LEU A 25 31.60 13.22 -0.84
C LEU A 25 31.63 13.90 0.54
N PHE A 26 32.37 15.01 0.61
CA PHE A 26 32.47 15.91 1.76
C PHE A 26 31.11 16.15 2.45
N PRO A 27 31.07 16.54 3.75
CA PRO A 27 29.79 16.85 4.40
C PRO A 27 28.99 17.86 3.57
N VAL A 28 27.89 17.40 2.97
CA VAL A 28 26.99 18.23 2.16
C VAL A 28 25.77 18.56 2.99
N ARG A 29 25.43 19.84 3.00
CA ARG A 29 24.13 20.34 3.44
C ARG A 29 23.42 20.89 2.21
N ILE A 30 22.24 20.34 1.93
CA ILE A 30 21.33 20.82 0.91
C ILE A 30 20.15 21.46 1.64
N ASP A 31 20.11 22.79 1.60
CA ASP A 31 19.04 23.56 2.24
C ASP A 31 17.69 23.32 1.57
N ARG A 32 17.69 23.26 0.24
CA ARG A 32 16.50 23.03 -0.56
C ARG A 32 16.83 22.36 -1.89
N VAL A 33 16.05 21.34 -2.22
CA VAL A 33 15.87 20.82 -3.58
C VAL A 33 14.47 21.23 -4.02
N THR A 34 14.32 21.67 -5.26
CA THR A 34 13.03 21.98 -5.86
C THR A 34 12.87 21.15 -7.12
N ILE A 35 11.71 20.52 -7.25
CA ILE A 35 11.29 19.81 -8.45
C ILE A 35 10.26 20.69 -9.13
N ASN A 36 10.46 20.95 -10.42
CA ASN A 36 9.48 21.63 -11.25
C ASN A 36 9.23 20.75 -12.48
N ASP A 37 7.98 20.56 -12.84
CA ASP A 37 7.51 19.78 -13.99
C ASP A 37 8.16 18.38 -14.08
N GLY A 38 8.24 17.68 -12.95
CA GLY A 38 8.81 16.35 -12.87
C GLY A 38 7.84 15.26 -13.37
N GLN A 39 8.39 14.10 -13.72
CA GLN A 39 7.61 12.93 -14.10
C GLN A 39 8.26 11.65 -13.56
N VAL A 40 7.43 10.71 -13.07
CA VAL A 40 7.88 9.40 -12.61
C VAL A 40 6.94 8.34 -13.17
N HIS A 41 7.53 7.32 -13.80
CA HIS A 41 6.81 6.18 -14.35
C HIS A 41 7.16 4.89 -13.61
N PHE A 42 6.15 4.08 -13.35
CA PHE A 42 6.26 2.65 -13.11
C PHE A 42 5.91 1.93 -14.41
N ARG A 43 6.83 1.13 -14.94
CA ARG A 43 6.62 0.36 -16.17
C ARG A 43 6.92 -1.10 -15.96
N ASN A 44 6.07 -1.96 -16.52
CA ASN A 44 6.36 -3.38 -16.68
C ASN A 44 6.19 -3.72 -18.17
N PHE A 45 7.31 -4.06 -18.82
CA PHE A 45 7.33 -4.36 -20.25
C PHE A 45 7.15 -5.84 -20.58
N ASP A 46 7.25 -6.70 -19.56
CA ASP A 46 7.09 -8.14 -19.69
C ASP A 46 5.65 -8.58 -19.37
N ALA A 47 4.93 -7.79 -18.57
CA ALA A 47 3.49 -7.96 -18.39
C ALA A 47 2.72 -7.82 -19.71
N GLU A 48 1.66 -8.62 -19.85
CA GLU A 48 0.70 -8.55 -20.94
C GLU A 48 -0.69 -8.25 -20.36
N PRO A 49 -1.25 -7.03 -20.58
CA PRO A 49 -0.71 -5.93 -21.37
C PRO A 49 0.46 -5.21 -20.69
N LYS A 50 1.27 -4.49 -21.50
CA LYS A 50 2.37 -3.67 -20.98
C LYS A 50 1.84 -2.57 -20.08
N ILE A 51 2.48 -2.40 -18.93
CA ILE A 51 2.05 -1.45 -17.91
C ILE A 51 2.87 -0.17 -18.01
N ASP A 52 2.20 0.98 -17.98
CA ASP A 52 2.80 2.29 -17.70
C ASP A 52 1.87 3.13 -16.81
N VAL A 53 2.16 3.16 -15.51
CA VAL A 53 1.44 3.99 -14.52
C VAL A 53 2.37 5.11 -14.07
N TYR A 54 1.90 6.35 -14.07
CA TYR A 54 2.80 7.47 -13.87
C TYR A 54 2.19 8.67 -13.15
N LEU A 55 3.10 9.46 -12.58
CA LEU A 55 2.86 10.78 -12.03
C LEU A 55 3.52 11.80 -12.96
N SER A 56 2.78 12.86 -13.28
CA SER A 56 3.21 13.99 -14.11
C SER A 56 3.05 15.29 -13.36
N GLN A 57 3.61 16.38 -13.89
CA GLN A 57 3.53 17.72 -13.29
C GLN A 57 3.94 17.70 -11.80
N ILE A 58 5.00 16.94 -11.49
CA ILE A 58 5.49 16.84 -10.13
C ILE A 58 6.12 18.18 -9.78
N GLU A 59 5.53 18.84 -8.79
CA GLU A 59 5.94 20.13 -8.26
C GLU A 59 6.21 19.97 -6.77
N GLY A 60 7.29 20.56 -6.27
CA GLY A 60 7.50 20.62 -4.83
C GLY A 60 8.94 20.77 -4.41
N TYR A 61 9.21 20.48 -3.14
CA TYR A 61 10.51 20.69 -2.56
C TYR A 61 10.86 19.69 -1.47
N ALA A 62 12.16 19.49 -1.29
CA ALA A 62 12.74 18.89 -0.09
C ALA A 62 13.64 19.92 0.59
N GLN A 63 13.61 20.00 1.92
CA GLN A 63 14.41 20.95 2.71
C GLN A 63 15.16 20.26 3.84
N ASN A 64 16.25 20.91 4.27
CA ASN A 64 17.09 20.48 5.41
C ASN A 64 17.68 19.07 5.24
N LEU A 65 18.11 18.74 4.03
CA LEU A 65 18.81 17.49 3.75
C LEU A 65 20.28 17.66 4.12
N ALA A 66 20.69 17.14 5.27
CA ALA A 66 22.07 17.22 5.74
C ALA A 66 22.60 15.85 6.13
N SER A 67 23.80 15.51 5.65
CA SER A 67 24.42 14.21 5.96
C SER A 67 25.06 14.16 7.35
N ARG A 68 25.19 15.28 8.07
CA ARG A 68 25.82 15.33 9.42
C ARG A 68 25.13 16.28 10.39
N GLN A 69 25.14 15.88 11.66
CA GLN A 69 24.50 16.57 12.80
C GLN A 69 25.05 17.98 13.08
N ALA A 70 26.31 18.27 12.79
CA ALA A 70 26.93 19.56 13.07
C ALA A 70 26.49 20.70 12.13
N MET A 71 25.58 20.45 11.19
CA MET A 71 25.26 21.38 10.09
C MET A 71 23.86 22.01 10.16
N THR A 72 22.98 21.58 11.06
CA THR A 72 21.60 22.10 11.19
C THR A 72 21.14 22.13 12.66
N GLU A 73 20.24 23.06 13.00
CA GLU A 73 19.61 23.10 14.35
C GLU A 73 18.43 22.13 14.48
N SER A 74 17.85 21.68 13.36
CA SER A 74 16.82 20.65 13.32
C SER A 74 17.28 19.45 12.49
N PRO A 75 17.12 18.22 12.98
CA PRO A 75 17.51 17.02 12.26
C PRO A 75 16.49 16.59 11.20
N ILE A 76 15.36 17.28 11.10
CA ILE A 76 14.22 16.84 10.29
C ILE A 76 14.27 17.48 8.90
N ALA A 77 14.43 16.63 7.89
CA ALA A 77 14.17 16.97 6.51
C ALA A 77 12.66 16.95 6.24
N ARG A 78 12.18 17.90 5.44
CA ARG A 78 10.77 18.01 5.05
C ARG A 78 10.62 17.94 3.55
N ILE A 79 9.63 17.21 3.08
CA ILE A 79 9.30 17.02 1.68
C ILE A 79 7.83 17.37 1.50
N GLU A 80 7.53 18.19 0.49
CA GLU A 80 6.16 18.46 0.06
C GLU A 80 6.12 18.36 -1.46
N LEU A 81 5.22 17.53 -1.99
CA LEU A 81 5.05 17.28 -3.42
C LEU A 81 3.57 17.30 -3.79
N THR A 82 3.29 17.82 -4.97
CA THR A 82 2.02 17.66 -5.69
C THR A 82 2.29 17.09 -7.07
N ALA A 83 1.36 16.31 -7.62
CA ALA A 83 1.46 15.74 -8.95
C ALA A 83 0.08 15.43 -9.52
N LEU A 84 0.01 15.12 -10.81
CA LEU A 84 -1.14 14.50 -11.45
C LEU A 84 -0.85 13.03 -11.74
N ALA A 85 -1.63 12.14 -11.14
CA ALA A 85 -1.66 10.73 -11.47
C ALA A 85 -2.39 10.54 -12.81
N MET A 86 -1.72 9.84 -13.74
CA MET A 86 -2.26 9.55 -15.07
C MET A 86 -2.78 10.79 -15.81
N GLU A 87 -2.13 11.95 -15.58
CA GLU A 87 -2.51 13.29 -16.09
C GLU A 87 -3.90 13.79 -15.67
N GLU A 88 -4.59 13.08 -14.78
CA GLU A 88 -6.00 13.33 -14.47
C GLU A 88 -6.22 13.76 -13.02
N SER A 89 -5.55 13.10 -12.08
CA SER A 89 -6.00 13.10 -10.69
C SER A 89 -4.96 13.63 -9.72
N ASP A 90 -5.39 14.50 -8.81
CA ASP A 90 -4.50 15.18 -7.88
C ASP A 90 -3.88 14.20 -6.88
N LEU A 91 -2.56 14.20 -6.81
CA LEU A 91 -1.77 13.55 -5.76
C LEU A 91 -1.06 14.62 -4.91
N SER A 92 -1.10 14.47 -3.60
CA SER A 92 -0.31 15.25 -2.65
C SER A 92 0.43 14.34 -1.69
N LEU A 93 1.71 14.64 -1.46
CA LEU A 93 2.56 13.97 -0.49
C LEU A 93 3.20 15.00 0.44
N LYS A 94 3.16 14.73 1.73
CA LYS A 94 3.97 15.43 2.73
C LYS A 94 4.78 14.40 3.49
N ALA A 95 6.04 14.69 3.72
CA ALA A 95 6.88 13.83 4.54
C ALA A 95 7.81 14.65 5.43
N ALA A 96 8.08 14.12 6.61
CA ALA A 96 9.13 14.54 7.50
C ALA A 96 9.98 13.32 7.83
N LEU A 97 11.31 13.42 7.73
CA LEU A 97 12.20 12.31 8.08
C LEU A 97 13.49 12.82 8.73
N ASP A 98 14.11 12.00 9.57
CA ASP A 98 15.48 12.23 10.03
C ASP A 98 16.44 11.39 9.15
N PRO A 99 17.11 11.99 8.15
CA PRO A 99 18.00 11.27 7.25
C PRO A 99 19.27 10.74 7.94
N ARG A 100 19.46 11.05 9.22
CA ARG A 100 20.64 10.63 10.01
C ARG A 100 20.31 9.46 10.94
N SER A 101 19.04 9.09 11.09
CA SER A 101 18.69 7.98 11.97
C SER A 101 19.23 6.67 11.37
N GLU A 102 19.96 5.91 12.19
CA GLU A 102 20.49 4.59 11.79
C GLU A 102 19.37 3.63 11.37
N ARG A 103 18.19 3.78 11.97
CA ARG A 103 16.96 3.10 11.60
C ARG A 103 15.91 4.12 11.15
N PRO A 104 15.06 3.78 10.17
CA PRO A 104 14.11 4.74 9.60
C PRO A 104 13.26 5.44 10.65
N THR A 105 13.27 6.77 10.62
CA THR A 105 12.40 7.63 11.42
C THR A 105 11.77 8.67 10.52
N PHE A 106 10.46 8.56 10.32
CA PHE A 106 9.71 9.41 9.39
C PHE A 106 8.23 9.53 9.76
N ASP A 107 7.55 10.45 9.10
CA ASP A 107 6.12 10.71 9.11
C ASP A 107 5.74 11.09 7.67
N ILE A 108 4.77 10.40 7.07
CA ILE A 108 4.38 10.53 5.67
C ILE A 108 2.85 10.55 5.57
N ASP A 109 2.34 11.61 4.96
CA ASP A 109 0.96 11.73 4.52
C ASP A 109 0.92 11.63 2.99
N LEU A 110 0.05 10.77 2.47
CA LEU A 110 -0.24 10.67 1.03
C LEU A 110 -1.73 10.74 0.79
N ARG A 111 -2.11 11.49 -0.25
CA ARG A 111 -3.49 11.54 -0.71
C ARG A 111 -3.55 11.58 -2.24
N LEU A 112 -4.37 10.73 -2.81
CA LEU A 112 -4.75 10.71 -4.22
C LEU A 112 -6.28 10.81 -4.27
N LEU A 113 -6.83 11.67 -5.11
CA LEU A 113 -8.28 11.85 -5.24
C LEU A 113 -8.73 11.78 -6.69
N GLY A 114 -9.80 11.03 -6.91
CA GLY A 114 -10.55 11.04 -8.15
C GLY A 114 -9.86 10.30 -9.29
N LEU A 115 -9.05 9.27 -9.01
CA LEU A 115 -8.42 8.50 -10.08
C LEU A 115 -9.42 7.58 -10.76
N SER A 116 -9.68 7.81 -12.04
CA SER A 116 -10.45 6.86 -12.84
C SER A 116 -9.73 5.50 -12.86
N VAL A 117 -10.40 4.45 -12.40
CA VAL A 117 -9.81 3.09 -12.38
C VAL A 117 -9.52 2.58 -13.80
N MET A 118 -10.17 3.16 -14.81
CA MET A 118 -9.92 2.87 -16.23
C MET A 118 -8.51 3.29 -16.65
N GLN A 119 -7.91 4.28 -16.00
CA GLN A 119 -6.51 4.65 -16.24
C GLN A 119 -5.53 3.58 -15.73
N LEU A 120 -6.02 2.69 -14.86
CA LEU A 120 -5.26 1.56 -14.33
C LEU A 120 -5.68 0.24 -14.98
N ASP A 121 -6.45 0.24 -16.07
CA ASP A 121 -6.99 -0.99 -16.68
C ASP A 121 -5.87 -2.00 -17.00
N ASP A 122 -4.80 -1.58 -17.69
CA ASP A 122 -3.67 -2.46 -18.01
C ASP A 122 -2.97 -2.98 -16.74
N PHE A 123 -2.83 -2.14 -15.70
CA PHE A 123 -2.26 -2.54 -14.42
C PHE A 123 -3.17 -3.55 -13.70
N ILE A 124 -4.47 -3.30 -13.67
CA ILE A 124 -5.46 -4.16 -13.05
C ILE A 124 -5.50 -5.49 -13.79
N ARG A 125 -5.50 -5.52 -15.13
CA ARG A 125 -5.52 -6.78 -15.90
C ARG A 125 -4.27 -7.63 -15.72
N ALA A 126 -3.10 -6.98 -15.65
CA ALA A 126 -1.85 -7.69 -15.52
C ALA A 126 -1.70 -8.41 -14.17
N TYR A 127 -2.35 -7.89 -13.13
CA TYR A 127 -2.27 -8.49 -11.81
C TYR A 127 -3.58 -9.17 -11.40
N ALA A 128 -4.74 -8.64 -11.74
CA ALA A 128 -6.06 -9.10 -11.29
C ALA A 128 -6.79 -10.04 -12.24
N PRO A 129 -7.54 -11.01 -11.70
CA PRO A 129 -8.41 -11.89 -12.47
C PRO A 129 -9.73 -11.21 -12.83
N PHE A 130 -9.75 -9.89 -13.02
CA PHE A 130 -10.97 -9.18 -13.38
C PHE A 130 -10.71 -7.92 -14.20
N ASP A 131 -11.67 -7.61 -15.08
CA ASP A 131 -11.69 -6.40 -15.89
C ASP A 131 -12.66 -5.37 -15.27
N VAL A 132 -12.26 -4.09 -15.22
CA VAL A 132 -13.10 -2.98 -14.78
C VAL A 132 -13.66 -2.19 -15.97
N GLU A 133 -14.90 -1.72 -15.87
CA GLU A 133 -15.56 -0.87 -16.89
C GLU A 133 -15.81 0.56 -16.41
N ALA A 134 -15.88 0.76 -15.09
CA ALA A 134 -16.03 2.07 -14.48
C ALA A 134 -15.54 2.05 -13.04
N GLY A 135 -15.24 3.24 -12.52
CA GLY A 135 -14.93 3.44 -11.10
C GLY A 135 -14.02 4.63 -10.86
N THR A 136 -14.04 5.13 -9.63
CA THR A 136 -13.18 6.21 -9.16
C THR A 136 -12.49 5.78 -7.89
N LEU A 137 -11.18 5.97 -7.80
CA LEU A 137 -10.31 5.59 -6.70
C LEU A 137 -9.77 6.84 -6.00
N ASP A 138 -10.02 6.92 -4.70
CA ASP A 138 -9.31 7.77 -3.77
C ASP A 138 -8.37 6.91 -2.91
N ILE A 139 -7.22 7.46 -2.54
CA ILE A 139 -6.32 6.84 -1.58
C ILE A 139 -5.96 7.88 -0.53
N ALA A 140 -6.09 7.52 0.74
CA ALA A 140 -5.51 8.26 1.86
C ALA A 140 -4.56 7.34 2.64
N SER A 141 -3.40 7.84 3.03
CA SER A 141 -2.44 7.08 3.83
C SER A 141 -1.70 8.00 4.80
N GLU A 142 -1.52 7.50 6.02
CA GLU A 142 -0.64 8.08 7.04
C GLU A 142 0.30 6.97 7.49
N LEU A 143 1.61 7.18 7.37
CA LEU A 143 2.64 6.23 7.76
C LEU A 143 3.68 6.93 8.63
N ALA A 144 3.94 6.39 9.81
CA ALA A 144 4.98 6.89 10.69
C ALA A 144 5.91 5.77 11.11
N ALA A 145 7.20 6.07 11.18
CA ALA A 145 8.19 5.20 11.75
C ALA A 145 9.01 5.93 12.80
N ARG A 146 9.31 5.23 13.90
CA ARG A 146 10.25 5.70 14.93
C ARG A 146 11.22 4.59 15.27
N ASP A 147 12.51 4.83 15.03
CA ASP A 147 13.56 3.83 15.26
C ASP A 147 13.24 2.48 14.58
N GLY A 148 12.76 2.55 13.33
CA GLY A 148 12.35 1.38 12.55
C GLY A 148 11.01 0.77 12.96
N LYS A 149 10.35 1.18 14.03
CA LYS A 149 8.99 0.73 14.35
C LYS A 149 7.99 1.51 13.50
N LEU A 150 7.38 0.83 12.53
CA LEU A 150 6.40 1.38 11.58
C LEU A 150 4.98 1.15 12.09
N GLU A 151 4.17 2.20 12.04
CA GLU A 151 2.72 2.17 12.26
C GLU A 151 2.03 3.08 11.24
N GLY A 152 0.77 2.80 10.93
CA GLY A 152 -0.01 3.64 10.04
C GLY A 152 -1.15 2.89 9.37
N TYR A 153 -1.64 3.47 8.27
CA TYR A 153 -2.69 2.87 7.48
C TYR A 153 -2.64 3.33 6.03
N VAL A 154 -3.27 2.52 5.17
CA VAL A 154 -3.67 2.92 3.82
C VAL A 154 -5.17 2.67 3.70
N LYS A 155 -5.88 3.65 3.17
CA LYS A 155 -7.32 3.65 2.99
C LYS A 155 -7.66 3.90 1.52
N PRO A 156 -7.79 2.83 0.71
CA PRO A 156 -8.39 2.95 -0.61
C PRO A 156 -9.90 3.12 -0.48
N ILE A 157 -10.46 4.02 -1.29
CA ILE A 157 -11.89 4.23 -1.41
C ILE A 157 -12.26 4.16 -2.88
N VAL A 158 -13.16 3.26 -3.25
CA VAL A 158 -13.60 3.07 -4.64
C VAL A 158 -15.08 3.39 -4.77
N TYR A 159 -15.44 4.24 -5.71
CA TYR A 159 -16.80 4.67 -5.99
C TYR A 159 -17.24 4.18 -7.36
N GLY A 160 -18.51 3.73 -7.49
CA GLY A 160 -19.11 3.39 -8.78
C GLY A 160 -18.33 2.35 -9.58
N LEU A 161 -17.74 1.36 -8.89
CA LEU A 161 -16.98 0.29 -9.52
C LEU A 161 -17.91 -0.62 -10.33
N ASP A 162 -17.61 -0.79 -11.62
CA ASP A 162 -18.26 -1.76 -12.49
C ASP A 162 -17.21 -2.79 -12.95
N VAL A 163 -17.50 -4.07 -12.74
CA VAL A 163 -16.60 -5.18 -13.07
C VAL A 163 -17.27 -6.03 -14.14
N PHE A 164 -16.65 -6.04 -15.32
CA PHE A 164 -17.23 -6.63 -16.52
C PHE A 164 -17.09 -8.15 -16.54
N LYS A 165 -15.90 -8.66 -16.20
CA LYS A 165 -15.56 -10.08 -16.30
C LYS A 165 -14.60 -10.49 -15.20
N TRP A 166 -14.83 -11.69 -14.70
CA TRP A 166 -13.86 -12.44 -13.91
C TRP A 166 -13.20 -13.48 -14.81
N SER A 167 -11.87 -13.51 -14.83
CA SER A 167 -11.05 -14.48 -15.57
C SER A 167 -10.41 -15.46 -14.58
N GLU A 168 -10.40 -16.76 -14.91
CA GLU A 168 -9.71 -17.77 -14.06
C GLU A 168 -8.21 -17.89 -14.38
N ASP A 169 -7.75 -17.25 -15.45
CA ASP A 169 -6.37 -17.32 -15.94
C ASP A 169 -5.61 -16.05 -15.54
N ILE A 170 -5.03 -16.08 -14.34
CA ILE A 170 -3.84 -15.26 -14.05
C ILE A 170 -2.66 -16.08 -14.56
N GLU A 171 -1.83 -15.53 -15.46
CA GLU A 171 -0.58 -16.18 -15.85
C GLU A 171 0.29 -16.39 -14.60
N LYS A 172 0.60 -17.67 -14.36
CA LYS A 172 1.13 -18.16 -13.10
C LYS A 172 2.66 -18.08 -13.14
N ASP A 173 3.22 -17.00 -12.62
CA ASP A 173 4.63 -17.01 -12.25
C ASP A 173 4.79 -17.75 -10.92
N GLU A 174 5.42 -18.92 -10.99
CA GLU A 174 5.43 -19.91 -9.91
C GLU A 174 6.27 -19.52 -8.67
N ASP A 175 7.04 -18.41 -8.71
CA ASP A 175 8.05 -18.09 -7.68
C ASP A 175 7.96 -16.69 -7.01
N ASN A 176 6.86 -15.92 -7.19
CA ASN A 176 6.83 -14.55 -6.65
C ASN A 176 6.26 -14.44 -5.21
N PRO A 177 7.03 -13.94 -4.22
CA PRO A 177 6.57 -13.67 -2.86
C PRO A 177 5.40 -12.67 -2.73
N LEU A 178 5.02 -11.96 -3.81
CA LEU A 178 3.86 -11.06 -3.86
C LEU A 178 2.53 -11.79 -4.10
N ARG A 179 2.57 -13.10 -4.44
CA ARG A 179 1.38 -13.91 -4.73
C ARG A 179 0.35 -13.93 -3.60
N ALA A 180 0.79 -14.12 -2.36
CA ALA A 180 -0.13 -14.19 -1.22
C ALA A 180 -0.84 -12.85 -0.94
N LEU A 181 -0.19 -11.72 -1.25
CA LEU A 181 -0.83 -10.41 -1.22
C LEU A 181 -1.89 -10.31 -2.29
N TRP A 182 -1.52 -10.78 -3.47
CA TRP A 182 -2.36 -10.71 -4.62
C TRP A 182 -3.63 -11.54 -4.45
N GLU A 183 -3.49 -12.79 -4.00
CA GLU A 183 -4.62 -13.68 -3.70
C GLU A 183 -5.55 -13.09 -2.62
N GLY A 184 -5.02 -12.43 -1.58
CA GLY A 184 -5.84 -11.75 -0.57
C GLY A 184 -6.57 -10.52 -1.10
N LEU A 185 -5.96 -9.76 -2.03
CA LEU A 185 -6.59 -8.60 -2.66
C LEU A 185 -7.74 -9.01 -3.56
N VAL A 186 -7.55 -10.06 -4.34
CA VAL A 186 -8.60 -10.65 -5.16
C VAL A 186 -9.74 -11.18 -4.29
N GLY A 187 -9.44 -11.91 -3.21
CA GLY A 187 -10.44 -12.42 -2.28
C GLY A 187 -11.26 -11.31 -1.64
N LEU A 188 -10.59 -10.24 -1.19
CA LEU A 188 -11.23 -9.03 -0.67
C LEU A 188 -12.16 -8.43 -1.73
N VAL A 189 -11.68 -8.15 -2.95
CA VAL A 189 -12.51 -7.56 -4.02
C VAL A 189 -13.71 -8.47 -4.38
N ALA A 190 -13.54 -9.79 -4.40
CA ALA A 190 -14.61 -10.73 -4.69
C ALA A 190 -15.69 -10.77 -3.59
N GLU A 191 -15.31 -10.79 -2.32
CA GLU A 191 -16.25 -10.75 -1.18
C GLU A 191 -16.97 -9.38 -1.12
N LEU A 192 -16.27 -8.30 -1.48
CA LEU A 192 -16.80 -6.94 -1.54
C LEU A 192 -17.83 -6.74 -2.66
N LEU A 193 -17.65 -7.37 -3.82
CA LEU A 193 -18.59 -7.30 -4.95
C LEU A 193 -19.83 -8.18 -4.75
N GLN A 194 -19.73 -9.23 -3.93
CA GLN A 194 -20.85 -10.12 -3.65
C GLN A 194 -21.81 -9.59 -2.57
N ASN A 195 -21.39 -8.62 -1.74
CA ASN A 195 -22.08 -8.34 -0.46
C ASN A 195 -22.44 -6.87 -0.14
N GLN A 196 -22.47 -5.94 -1.11
CA GLN A 196 -22.82 -4.52 -0.84
C GLN A 196 -23.81 -3.91 -1.85
N PRO A 197 -24.94 -3.33 -1.39
CA PRO A 197 -25.82 -2.46 -2.19
C PRO A 197 -25.46 -0.97 -2.11
N HIS A 198 -24.24 -0.60 -1.67
CA HIS A 198 -23.79 0.79 -1.54
C HIS A 198 -22.71 1.12 -2.58
N ASP A 199 -22.87 2.24 -3.28
CA ASP A 199 -22.03 2.74 -4.40
C ASP A 199 -20.57 3.10 -4.02
N GLN A 200 -20.13 2.81 -2.78
CA GLN A 200 -18.84 3.26 -2.24
C GLN A 200 -18.19 2.18 -1.36
N LEU A 201 -16.96 1.82 -1.69
CA LEU A 201 -16.10 0.90 -0.96
C LEU A 201 -15.06 1.71 -0.19
N ALA A 202 -14.88 1.49 1.12
CA ALA A 202 -13.75 2.04 1.88
C ALA A 202 -13.15 0.94 2.77
N SER A 203 -11.89 0.56 2.52
CA SER A 203 -11.16 -0.39 3.36
C SER A 203 -10.10 0.34 4.17
N ASN A 204 -9.97 0.06 5.47
CA ASN A 204 -8.87 0.58 6.27
C ASN A 204 -7.86 -0.53 6.50
N ILE A 205 -6.70 -0.44 5.86
CA ILE A 205 -5.65 -1.45 5.94
C ILE A 205 -4.61 -0.94 6.96
N PRO A 206 -4.63 -1.44 8.20
CA PRO A 206 -3.63 -1.07 9.19
C PRO A 206 -2.27 -1.61 8.75
N ILE A 207 -1.21 -0.87 9.05
CA ILE A 207 0.16 -1.24 8.72
C ILE A 207 0.98 -1.14 9.99
N THR A 208 1.58 -2.24 10.39
CA THR A 208 2.46 -2.31 11.56
C THR A 208 3.65 -3.21 11.27
N GLY A 209 4.84 -2.82 11.72
CA GLY A 209 6.02 -3.67 11.54
C GLY A 209 7.32 -3.07 12.03
N ASP A 210 8.41 -3.76 11.73
CA ASP A 210 9.77 -3.30 12.00
C ASP A 210 10.56 -3.23 10.67
N ILE A 211 10.98 -2.03 10.28
CA ILE A 211 11.70 -1.69 9.04
C ILE A 211 13.18 -1.38 9.33
N GLY A 212 13.85 -2.23 10.11
CA GLY A 212 15.06 -1.84 10.85
C GLY A 212 16.41 -2.47 10.51
N GLU A 213 16.59 -3.21 9.41
CA GLU A 213 17.90 -3.78 9.10
C GLU A 213 18.84 -2.77 8.38
N PRO A 214 20.03 -2.47 8.93
CA PRO A 214 21.01 -1.60 8.29
C PRO A 214 21.46 -2.16 6.94
N GLY A 215 21.33 -1.37 5.87
CA GLY A 215 21.70 -1.77 4.50
C GLY A 215 20.53 -2.16 3.60
N THR A 216 19.31 -2.27 4.15
CA THR A 216 18.09 -2.49 3.35
C THR A 216 17.53 -1.16 2.86
N ASN A 217 17.20 -1.09 1.56
CA ASN A 217 16.56 0.08 0.98
C ASN A 217 15.22 0.34 1.72
N VAL A 218 15.05 1.55 2.26
CA VAL A 218 13.85 1.94 3.04
C VAL A 218 12.55 1.68 2.27
N PHE A 219 12.55 1.86 0.95
CA PHE A 219 11.39 1.54 0.11
C PHE A 219 11.08 0.05 0.07
N VAL A 220 12.10 -0.82 0.06
CA VAL A 220 11.96 -2.28 0.09
C VAL A 220 11.46 -2.74 1.46
N ALA A 221 11.94 -2.12 2.55
CA ALA A 221 11.48 -2.42 3.90
C ALA A 221 10.01 -2.00 4.12
N VAL A 222 9.63 -0.80 3.65
CA VAL A 222 8.22 -0.34 3.69
C VAL A 222 7.34 -1.25 2.85
N ALA A 223 7.75 -1.63 1.62
CA ALA A 223 7.02 -2.58 0.79
C ALA A 223 6.86 -3.96 1.47
N GLY A 224 7.90 -4.43 2.17
CA GLY A 224 7.86 -5.68 2.95
C GLY A 224 6.90 -5.64 4.13
N VAL A 225 6.77 -4.50 4.83
CA VAL A 225 5.80 -4.37 5.92
C VAL A 225 4.37 -4.19 5.40
N LEU A 226 4.17 -3.41 4.33
CA LEU A 226 2.89 -3.35 3.63
C LEU A 226 2.41 -4.74 3.21
N LYS A 227 3.33 -5.59 2.74
CA LYS A 227 3.07 -6.99 2.46
C LYS A 227 2.55 -7.72 3.71
N ASN A 228 3.32 -7.75 4.79
CA ASN A 228 2.94 -8.55 5.96
C ASN A 228 1.60 -8.08 6.56
N ALA A 229 1.38 -6.77 6.62
CA ALA A 229 0.16 -6.20 7.17
C ALA A 229 -1.10 -6.58 6.37
N PHE A 230 -0.98 -6.64 5.04
CA PHE A 230 -2.08 -7.06 4.17
C PHE A 230 -2.43 -8.54 4.35
N VAL A 231 -1.42 -9.42 4.49
CA VAL A 231 -1.63 -10.85 4.75
C VAL A 231 -2.31 -11.07 6.11
N GLU A 232 -1.84 -10.38 7.16
CA GLU A 232 -2.42 -10.48 8.51
C GLU A 232 -3.88 -10.00 8.55
N ALA A 233 -4.18 -8.87 7.91
CA ALA A 233 -5.55 -8.34 7.83
C ALA A 233 -6.51 -9.31 7.10
N TYR A 234 -6.03 -10.02 6.07
CA TYR A 234 -6.84 -11.00 5.35
C TYR A 234 -7.02 -12.31 6.13
N GLN A 235 -5.97 -12.86 6.73
CA GLN A 235 -6.08 -14.07 7.56
C GLN A 235 -7.03 -13.86 8.75
N ALA A 236 -6.96 -12.71 9.40
CA ALA A 236 -7.88 -12.36 10.50
C ALA A 236 -9.35 -12.26 10.04
N ASN A 237 -9.61 -11.84 8.80
CA ASN A 237 -10.96 -11.82 8.23
C ASN A 237 -11.41 -13.23 7.78
N LEU A 238 -10.54 -14.02 7.16
CA LEU A 238 -10.83 -15.41 6.78
C LEU A 238 -11.13 -16.31 7.98
N GLU A 239 -10.40 -16.16 9.09
CA GLU A 239 -10.65 -16.90 10.33
C GLU A 239 -11.99 -16.52 10.99
N ASN A 240 -12.62 -15.42 10.58
CA ASN A 240 -13.92 -14.96 11.07
C ASN A 240 -15.08 -15.21 10.09
N THR A 241 -14.84 -15.84 8.93
CA THR A 241 -15.90 -16.16 7.95
C THR A 241 -16.37 -17.61 8.11
N ILE A 242 -17.25 -17.82 9.10
CA ILE A 242 -18.16 -18.99 9.31
C ILE A 242 -17.53 -20.31 9.81
N SER A 243 -17.82 -20.66 11.07
CA SER A 243 -18.19 -22.05 11.44
C SER A 243 -18.93 -22.12 12.78
N LEU A 244 -20.27 -22.11 12.75
CA LEU A 244 -21.20 -22.56 13.80
C LEU A 244 -22.52 -22.86 13.05
N PHE A 245 -22.90 -24.06 12.61
CA PHE A 245 -23.05 -25.37 13.26
C PHE A 245 -23.02 -26.43 12.11
N THR A 246 -22.73 -27.73 12.25
CA THR A 246 -23.12 -28.73 13.25
C THR A 246 -22.38 -30.04 12.92
N ASN A 247 -22.04 -30.86 13.93
CA ASN A 247 -22.64 -32.19 14.03
C ASN A 247 -22.65 -32.63 15.49
N ASN A 248 -23.85 -32.99 15.93
CA ASN A 248 -24.20 -33.51 17.23
C ASN A 248 -23.41 -34.78 17.56
N ASP A 249 -22.98 -34.91 18.80
CA ASP A 249 -23.18 -36.11 19.61
C ASP A 249 -23.39 -35.65 21.07
N ASP A 250 -24.62 -35.82 21.53
CA ASP A 250 -25.15 -35.91 22.90
C ASP A 250 -24.34 -35.30 24.06
N GLU A 251 -24.78 -34.14 24.56
CA GLU A 251 -24.73 -33.83 25.99
C GLU A 251 -25.86 -32.87 26.38
N GLU A 252 -26.55 -33.20 27.47
CA GLU A 252 -27.84 -32.68 27.91
C GLU A 252 -27.91 -31.15 28.02
N ALA A 253 -29.00 -30.57 27.52
CA ALA A 253 -29.33 -29.17 27.77
C ALA A 253 -29.61 -28.96 29.28
N PRO A 254 -29.02 -27.94 29.93
CA PRO A 254 -29.37 -27.62 31.31
C PRO A 254 -30.83 -27.12 31.37
N GLU A 255 -31.62 -27.71 32.26
CA GLU A 255 -33.01 -27.33 32.52
C GLU A 255 -33.11 -25.84 32.89
N LEU A 256 -33.97 -25.12 32.18
CA LEU A 256 -34.33 -23.75 32.55
C LEU A 256 -35.14 -23.76 33.85
N PRO A 257 -34.88 -22.83 34.80
CA PRO A 257 -35.64 -22.76 36.04
C PRO A 257 -37.12 -22.44 35.77
N THR A 258 -37.99 -23.20 36.44
CA THR A 258 -39.45 -23.07 36.42
C THR A 258 -39.89 -21.64 36.79
N PRO A 259 -40.84 -21.02 36.08
CA PRO A 259 -41.40 -19.74 36.49
C PRO A 259 -42.13 -19.90 37.84
N LEU A 260 -41.91 -18.96 38.75
CA LEU A 260 -42.63 -18.85 40.03
C LEU A 260 -44.13 -18.83 39.74
N GLY A 261 -44.83 -19.84 40.24
CA GLY A 261 -46.28 -19.96 40.12
C GLY A 261 -47.00 -18.83 40.84
N GLU A 262 -48.00 -18.27 40.17
CA GLU A 262 -49.12 -17.63 40.84
C GLU A 262 -49.93 -18.72 41.56
N GLU A 263 -50.02 -18.66 42.88
CA GLU A 263 -50.99 -19.45 43.64
C GLU A 263 -52.38 -18.79 43.61
N PRO A 264 -53.47 -19.59 43.63
CA PRO A 264 -54.80 -19.14 43.26
C PRO A 264 -55.62 -18.57 44.44
N GLN A 265 -56.42 -17.53 44.14
CA GLN A 265 -57.50 -16.89 44.92
C GLN A 265 -57.14 -16.37 46.32
#